data_AF-A0A5N8VP34-F1
#
_entry.id   AF-A0A5N8VP34-F1
#
_cell.length_a   1.000
_cell.length_b   1.000
_cell.length_c   1.000
_cell.angle_alpha   90.00
_cell.angle_beta   90.00
_cell.angle_gamma   90.00
#
_symmetry.space_group_name_H-M   'P 1'
#
loop_
_entity.id
_entity.type
_entity.pdbx_description
1 polymer ?
#
loop_
_entity_poly.entity_id
_entity_poly.type
_entity_poly.pdbx_seq_one_letter_code
_entity_poly.pdbx_strand_id
1 'polypeptide(L)'
;MTDPNRERERDAILGALAPVLDGIVATFGPVCEVVLHDYRRPEHSVVAVAGSVTGRAVGGAMSEIGMRVLARGDHASDELNYLTRTGSGALVKASTMVLRDSTGAVFGALCVNVDVTAVGQAHALLGALAGFGGGTAEPPVTTYGNDIDSVVDAILDTHQSRHHQPWAALDRPQRLELFRGLDERGVFAVRRSVEQVASRLGISRASAYTYLSQSRATGPEPGSPAPGSPAPATAASNPAAATPATDRTDEGVQP
;
A
#
# COMPACT_ATOMS: atom_id res chain seq x y z
N MET A 1 0.80 11.15 -26.21
CA MET A 1 0.60 12.58 -25.90
C MET A 1 -0.45 12.64 -24.80
N THR A 2 -0.11 13.11 -23.61
CA THR A 2 -1.08 13.23 -22.51
C THR A 2 -2.17 14.22 -22.90
N ASP A 3 -3.41 13.94 -22.49
CA ASP A 3 -4.53 14.85 -22.76
C ASP A 3 -4.47 15.99 -21.74
N PRO A 4 -4.36 17.27 -22.16
CA PRO A 4 -4.29 18.41 -21.26
C PRO A 4 -5.50 18.52 -20.31
N ASN A 5 -6.67 18.00 -20.70
CA ASN A 5 -7.84 17.93 -19.82
C ASN A 5 -7.61 16.96 -18.66
N ARG A 6 -7.00 15.80 -18.93
CA ARG A 6 -6.70 14.78 -17.91
C ARG A 6 -5.64 15.26 -16.92
N GLU A 7 -4.63 15.99 -17.39
CA GLU A 7 -3.63 16.55 -16.48
C GLU A 7 -4.26 17.58 -15.53
N ARG A 8 -5.12 18.47 -16.04
CA ARG A 8 -5.88 19.42 -15.22
C ARG A 8 -6.81 18.73 -14.22
N GLU A 9 -7.49 17.67 -14.63
CA GLU A 9 -8.35 16.88 -13.75
C GLU A 9 -7.56 16.30 -12.57
N ARG A 10 -6.44 15.62 -12.87
CA ARG A 10 -5.56 15.02 -11.86
C ARG A 10 -5.02 16.08 -10.90
N ASP A 11 -4.60 17.23 -11.42
CA ASP A 11 -4.12 18.35 -10.59
C ASP A 11 -5.24 18.93 -9.72
N ALA A 12 -6.47 19.02 -10.21
CA ALA A 12 -7.62 19.47 -9.44
C ALA A 12 -7.95 18.49 -8.29
N ILE A 13 -7.88 17.18 -8.53
CA ILE A 13 -8.07 16.15 -7.49
C ILE A 13 -7.00 16.29 -6.39
N LEU A 14 -5.72 16.43 -6.77
CA LEU A 14 -4.63 16.64 -5.81
C LEU A 14 -4.84 17.93 -4.99
N GLY A 15 -5.21 19.02 -5.66
CA GLY A 15 -5.50 20.30 -5.03
C GLY A 15 -6.67 20.24 -4.04
N ALA A 16 -7.73 19.50 -4.38
CA ALA A 16 -8.87 19.31 -3.49
C ALA A 16 -8.53 18.47 -2.25
N LEU A 17 -7.61 17.51 -2.37
CA LEU A 17 -7.19 16.65 -1.26
C LEU A 17 -6.19 17.34 -0.33
N ALA A 18 -5.38 18.28 -0.81
CA ALA A 18 -4.38 18.97 0.00
C ALA A 18 -4.89 19.48 1.37
N PRO A 19 -6.00 20.25 1.47
CA PRO A 19 -6.53 20.69 2.77
C PRO A 19 -7.13 19.56 3.62
N VAL A 20 -7.51 18.43 3.01
CA VAL A 20 -8.05 17.26 3.73
C VAL A 20 -6.97 16.61 4.60
N LEU A 21 -5.71 16.65 4.18
CA LEU A 21 -4.58 16.12 4.95
C LEU A 21 -4.51 16.78 6.33
N ASP A 22 -4.53 18.12 6.37
CA ASP A 22 -4.47 18.89 7.60
C ASP A 22 -5.69 18.61 8.50
N GLY A 23 -6.88 18.49 7.91
CA GLY A 23 -8.10 18.15 8.65
C GLY A 23 -8.05 16.77 9.31
N ILE A 24 -7.54 15.76 8.60
CA ILE A 24 -7.37 14.41 9.16
C ILE A 24 -6.33 14.42 10.29
N VAL A 25 -5.17 15.05 10.08
CA VAL A 25 -4.12 15.13 11.11
C VAL A 25 -4.62 15.90 12.33
N ALA A 26 -5.34 17.02 12.15
CA ALA A 26 -5.95 17.76 13.25
C ALA A 26 -6.95 16.91 14.05
N THR A 27 -7.64 15.97 13.41
CA THR A 27 -8.60 15.06 14.05
C THR A 27 -7.91 13.99 14.92
N PHE A 28 -6.85 13.37 14.41
CA PHE A 28 -6.16 12.28 15.11
C PHE A 28 -4.98 12.75 15.98
N GLY A 29 -4.52 13.98 15.78
CA GLY A 29 -3.41 14.57 16.53
C GLY A 29 -2.04 14.00 16.13
N PRO A 30 -1.05 14.03 17.04
CA PRO A 30 0.36 13.83 16.71
C PRO A 30 0.72 12.40 16.30
N VAL A 31 -0.18 11.44 16.52
CA VAL A 31 0.01 10.03 16.12
C VAL A 31 -0.36 9.79 14.66
N CYS A 32 -0.84 10.79 13.93
CA CYS A 32 -1.28 10.64 12.55
C CYS A 32 -0.37 11.38 11.57
N GLU A 33 -0.15 10.75 10.43
CA GLU A 33 0.45 11.36 9.26
C GLU A 33 -0.41 11.01 8.04
N VAL A 34 -0.58 11.98 7.15
CA VAL A 34 -1.26 11.79 5.88
C VAL A 34 -0.34 12.22 4.75
N VAL A 35 -0.19 11.36 3.74
CA VAL A 35 0.71 11.56 2.61
C VAL A 35 -0.07 11.49 1.31
N LEU A 36 0.05 12.52 0.48
CA LEU A 36 -0.53 12.57 -0.86
C LEU A 36 0.54 12.29 -1.91
N HIS A 37 0.25 11.34 -2.78
CA HIS A 37 1.15 10.89 -3.83
C HIS A 37 0.63 11.19 -5.24
N ASP A 38 1.53 11.66 -6.10
CA ASP A 38 1.40 11.78 -7.55
C ASP A 38 2.39 10.81 -8.23
N TYR A 39 1.89 9.69 -8.74
CA TYR A 39 2.70 8.66 -9.38
C TYR A 39 3.06 8.98 -10.84
N ARG A 40 2.63 10.12 -11.39
CA ARG A 40 3.16 10.62 -12.67
C ARG A 40 4.65 10.94 -12.56
N ARG A 41 5.16 11.17 -11.34
CA ARG A 41 6.57 11.41 -11.02
C ARG A 41 7.03 10.49 -9.87
N PRO A 42 7.27 9.19 -10.10
CA PRO A 42 7.55 8.21 -9.04
C PRO A 42 8.71 8.60 -8.10
N GLU A 43 9.77 9.21 -8.63
CA GLU A 43 10.94 9.68 -7.89
C GLU A 43 10.66 10.92 -7.01
N HIS A 44 9.57 11.62 -7.29
CA HIS A 44 9.10 12.79 -6.53
C HIS A 44 7.60 12.65 -6.22
N SER A 45 7.19 11.43 -5.84
CA SER A 45 5.77 11.12 -5.72
C SER A 45 5.07 11.92 -4.62
N VAL A 46 5.77 12.29 -3.54
CA VAL A 46 5.13 13.00 -2.42
C VAL A 46 4.89 14.45 -2.81
N VAL A 47 3.63 14.81 -2.99
CA VAL A 47 3.22 16.17 -3.32
C VAL A 47 2.73 16.95 -2.11
N ALA A 48 2.26 16.27 -1.07
CA ALA A 48 1.91 16.88 0.22
C ALA A 48 2.07 15.87 1.36
N VAL A 49 2.42 16.37 2.55
CA VAL A 49 2.49 15.61 3.81
C VAL A 49 1.97 16.49 4.94
N ALA A 50 1.15 15.91 5.81
CA ALA A 50 0.84 16.46 7.12
C ALA A 50 1.17 15.41 8.19
N GLY A 51 1.74 15.83 9.33
CA GLY A 51 2.21 14.90 10.37
C GLY A 51 3.62 14.33 10.10
N SER A 52 4.07 13.40 10.94
CA SER A 52 5.49 12.96 10.95
C SER A 52 5.73 11.52 11.45
N VAL A 53 4.83 10.59 11.16
CA VAL A 53 4.92 9.18 11.61
C VAL A 53 5.99 8.40 10.85
N THR A 54 6.06 8.56 9.53
CA THR A 54 6.95 7.76 8.67
C THR A 54 8.19 8.51 8.21
N GLY A 55 8.32 9.79 8.56
CA GLY A 55 9.49 10.64 8.24
C GLY A 55 9.53 11.09 6.77
N ARG A 56 8.37 11.09 6.11
CA ARG A 56 8.22 11.44 4.71
C ARG A 56 8.25 12.94 4.51
N ALA A 57 8.81 13.38 3.39
CA ALA A 57 8.89 14.80 3.04
C ALA A 57 8.36 15.04 1.63
N VAL A 58 7.82 16.24 1.40
CA VAL A 58 7.44 16.72 0.06
C VAL A 58 8.64 16.64 -0.88
N GLY A 59 8.39 16.14 -2.10
CA GLY A 59 9.43 15.83 -3.08
C GLY A 59 10.07 14.45 -2.92
N GLY A 60 9.70 13.67 -1.90
CA GLY A 60 10.21 12.33 -1.69
C GLY A 60 9.72 11.30 -2.73
N ALA A 61 10.56 10.31 -3.01
CA ALA A 61 10.25 9.16 -3.88
C ALA A 61 9.18 8.25 -3.30
N MET A 62 8.51 7.42 -4.09
CA MET A 62 7.47 6.51 -3.58
C MET A 62 7.99 5.46 -2.57
N SER A 63 7.12 4.98 -1.67
CA SER A 63 7.44 3.87 -0.76
C SER A 63 7.37 2.51 -1.46
N GLU A 64 7.76 1.44 -0.76
CA GLU A 64 7.53 0.07 -1.22
C GLU A 64 6.07 -0.21 -1.60
N ILE A 65 5.12 0.31 -0.82
CA ILE A 65 3.68 0.16 -1.09
C ILE A 65 3.29 0.92 -2.35
N GLY A 66 3.85 2.13 -2.53
CA GLY A 66 3.69 2.88 -3.77
C GLY A 66 4.19 2.10 -4.99
N MET A 67 5.34 1.42 -4.88
CA MET A 67 5.87 0.59 -5.97
C MET A 67 4.92 -0.55 -6.34
N ARG A 68 4.29 -1.21 -5.37
CA ARG A 68 3.25 -2.21 -5.65
C ARG A 68 2.04 -1.61 -6.36
N VAL A 69 1.58 -0.43 -5.95
CA VAL A 69 0.47 0.27 -6.64
C VAL A 69 0.82 0.55 -8.09
N LEU A 70 2.02 1.06 -8.34
CA LEU A 70 2.50 1.33 -9.71
C LEU A 70 2.63 0.05 -10.54
N ALA A 71 3.14 -1.03 -9.96
CA ALA A 71 3.28 -2.31 -10.64
C ALA A 71 1.94 -2.94 -11.03
N ARG A 72 0.90 -2.76 -10.21
CA ARG A 72 -0.48 -3.22 -10.50
C ARG A 72 -1.20 -2.33 -11.51
N GLY A 73 -0.72 -1.10 -11.75
CA GLY A 73 -1.34 -0.14 -12.66
C GLY A 73 -2.81 0.09 -12.34
N ASP A 74 -3.67 0.09 -13.36
CA ASP A 74 -5.10 0.36 -13.21
C ASP A 74 -5.87 -0.72 -12.42
N HIS A 75 -5.25 -1.89 -12.19
CA HIS A 75 -5.80 -2.96 -11.36
C HIS A 75 -5.51 -2.78 -9.86
N ALA A 76 -4.75 -1.75 -9.46
CA ALA A 76 -4.48 -1.50 -8.05
C ALA A 76 -5.77 -1.18 -7.27
N SER A 77 -6.00 -1.86 -6.16
CA SER A 77 -7.11 -1.56 -5.24
C SER A 77 -6.60 -0.82 -4.01
N ASP A 78 -7.55 -0.27 -3.23
CA ASP A 78 -7.23 0.24 -1.90
C ASP A 78 -6.67 -0.89 -1.02
N GLU A 79 -5.71 -0.55 -0.17
CA GLU A 79 -5.21 -1.40 0.91
C GLU A 79 -5.55 -0.68 2.23
N LEU A 80 -6.55 -1.15 2.98
CA LEU A 80 -7.10 -0.43 4.13
C LEU A 80 -6.79 -1.13 5.45
N ASN A 81 -6.51 -0.35 6.50
CA ASN A 81 -6.34 -0.81 7.89
C ASN A 81 -5.31 -1.94 8.09
N TYR A 82 -4.26 -2.00 7.28
CA TYR A 82 -3.18 -2.96 7.48
C TYR A 82 -2.19 -2.47 8.54
N LEU A 83 -1.50 -3.42 9.18
CA LEU A 83 -0.42 -3.12 10.12
C LEU A 83 0.92 -3.27 9.42
N THR A 84 1.84 -2.36 9.73
CA THR A 84 3.22 -2.39 9.28
C THR A 84 4.14 -1.79 10.34
N ARG A 85 5.45 -1.92 10.15
CA ARG A 85 6.47 -1.23 10.94
C ARG A 85 7.33 -0.32 10.08
N THR A 86 7.68 0.84 10.62
CA THR A 86 8.73 1.69 10.06
C THR A 86 10.10 1.05 10.27
N GLY A 87 11.12 1.53 9.56
CA GLY A 87 12.51 1.13 9.80
C GLY A 87 13.02 1.48 11.21
N SER A 88 12.41 2.46 11.89
CA SER A 88 12.68 2.80 13.29
C SER A 88 11.96 1.90 14.30
N GLY A 89 11.08 0.99 13.84
CA GLY A 89 10.37 0.02 14.67
C GLY A 89 8.98 0.45 15.14
N ALA A 90 8.55 1.67 14.84
CA ALA A 90 7.20 2.16 15.17
C ALA A 90 6.14 1.27 14.50
N LEU A 91 5.13 0.88 15.26
CA LEU A 91 3.99 0.11 14.76
C LEU A 91 2.98 1.06 14.15
N VAL A 92 2.71 0.91 12.86
CA VAL A 92 1.84 1.81 12.10
C VAL A 92 0.64 1.05 11.57
N LYS A 93 -0.56 1.57 11.84
CA LYS A 93 -1.79 1.19 11.14
C LYS A 93 -1.99 2.13 9.97
N ALA A 94 -2.01 1.59 8.77
CA ALA A 94 -2.02 2.37 7.54
C ALA A 94 -3.19 2.00 6.62
N SER A 95 -3.59 2.97 5.82
CA SER A 95 -4.52 2.82 4.70
C SER A 95 -3.96 3.56 3.49
N THR A 96 -3.89 2.89 2.35
CA THR A 96 -3.50 3.44 1.05
C THR A 96 -4.71 3.42 0.13
N MET A 97 -5.23 4.60 -0.20
CA MET A 97 -6.38 4.77 -1.10
C MET A 97 -5.91 5.22 -2.47
N VAL A 98 -6.21 4.47 -3.52
CA VAL A 98 -5.76 4.79 -4.88
C VAL A 98 -6.57 5.94 -5.48
N LEU A 99 -5.87 6.89 -6.11
CA LEU A 99 -6.48 8.00 -6.84
C LEU A 99 -6.56 7.66 -8.33
N ARG A 100 -7.76 7.85 -8.89
CA ARG A 100 -8.09 7.56 -10.28
C ARG A 100 -8.64 8.80 -10.96
N ASP A 101 -8.33 8.97 -12.24
CA ASP A 101 -8.99 9.97 -13.07
C ASP A 101 -10.32 9.46 -13.65
N SER A 102 -11.03 10.30 -14.40
CA SER A 102 -12.30 9.98 -15.06
C SER A 102 -12.26 8.77 -15.99
N THR A 103 -11.09 8.33 -16.44
CA THR A 103 -10.93 7.13 -17.28
C THR A 103 -10.76 5.86 -16.45
N GLY A 104 -10.65 5.99 -15.14
CA GLY A 104 -10.31 4.90 -14.22
C GLY A 104 -8.81 4.69 -14.07
N ALA A 105 -7.96 5.48 -14.74
CA ALA A 105 -6.52 5.28 -14.70
C ALA A 105 -5.94 5.70 -13.35
N VAL A 106 -5.14 4.83 -12.73
CA VAL A 106 -4.48 5.12 -11.44
C VAL A 106 -3.36 6.12 -11.68
N PHE A 107 -3.37 7.22 -10.93
CA PHE A 107 -2.35 8.27 -11.06
C PHE A 107 -1.70 8.70 -9.74
N GLY A 108 -2.23 8.25 -8.59
CA GLY A 108 -1.75 8.67 -7.29
C GLY A 108 -2.33 7.83 -6.15
N ALA A 109 -2.07 8.25 -4.92
CA ALA A 109 -2.66 7.66 -3.72
C ALA A 109 -2.75 8.66 -2.56
N LEU A 110 -3.74 8.50 -1.70
CA LEU A 110 -3.81 9.13 -0.38
C LEU A 110 -3.52 8.08 0.69
N CYS A 111 -2.50 8.31 1.50
CA CYS A 111 -2.10 7.41 2.57
C CYS A 111 -2.42 8.03 3.92
N VAL A 112 -3.10 7.29 4.81
CA VAL A 112 -3.32 7.66 6.21
C VAL A 112 -2.55 6.68 7.08
N ASN A 113 -1.60 7.19 7.87
CA ASN A 113 -0.72 6.42 8.74
C ASN A 113 -0.97 6.82 10.19
N VAL A 114 -1.22 5.86 11.06
CA VAL A 114 -1.41 6.10 12.50
C VAL A 114 -0.38 5.29 13.29
N ASP A 115 0.45 5.96 14.08
CA ASP A 115 1.31 5.31 15.06
C ASP A 115 0.44 4.70 16.18
N VAL A 116 0.39 3.38 16.21
CA VAL A 116 -0.36 2.59 17.20
C VAL A 116 0.58 1.87 18.16
N THR A 117 1.85 2.27 18.24
CA THR A 117 2.85 1.65 19.13
C THR A 117 2.39 1.65 20.59
N ALA A 118 1.96 2.80 21.11
CA ALA A 118 1.47 2.91 22.48
C ALA A 118 0.20 2.08 22.72
N VAL A 119 -0.69 2.01 21.73
CA VAL A 119 -1.90 1.17 21.78
C VAL A 119 -1.53 -0.32 21.86
N GLY A 120 -0.56 -0.75 21.05
CA GLY A 120 -0.04 -2.13 21.08
C GLY A 120 0.61 -2.49 22.42
N GLN A 121 1.40 -1.57 23.00
CA GLN A 121 2.01 -1.76 24.32
C GLN A 121 0.95 -1.87 25.43
N ALA A 122 -0.05 -0.98 25.42
CA ALA A 122 -1.15 -1.04 26.37
C ALA A 122 -1.95 -2.35 26.24
N HIS A 123 -2.24 -2.78 25.01
CA HIS A 123 -2.92 -4.05 24.74
C HIS A 123 -2.12 -5.24 25.28
N ALA A 124 -0.81 -5.29 25.04
CA ALA A 124 0.05 -6.36 25.53
C ALA A 124 0.08 -6.44 27.07
N LEU A 125 0.18 -5.28 27.74
CA LEU A 125 0.14 -5.20 29.20
C LEU A 125 -1.21 -5.69 29.75
N LEU A 126 -2.32 -5.22 29.18
CA LEU A 126 -3.66 -5.64 29.58
C LEU A 126 -3.88 -7.14 29.35
N GLY A 127 -3.42 -7.68 28.23
CA GLY A 127 -3.47 -9.11 27.92
C GLY A 127 -2.71 -9.94 28.94
N ALA A 128 -1.49 -9.52 29.29
CA ALA A 128 -0.68 -10.18 30.32
C ALA A 128 -1.37 -10.16 31.70
N LEU A 129 -1.92 -9.02 32.12
CA LEU A 129 -2.64 -8.89 33.39
C LEU A 129 -3.92 -9.73 33.43
N ALA A 130 -4.61 -9.85 32.30
CA ALA A 130 -5.82 -10.66 32.17
C ALA A 130 -5.55 -12.17 32.02
N GLY A 131 -4.29 -12.59 31.92
CA GLY A 131 -3.91 -14.00 31.77
C GLY A 131 -3.99 -14.54 30.34
N PHE A 132 -4.09 -13.67 29.33
CA PHE A 132 -4.02 -14.06 27.92
C PHE A 132 -2.55 -14.14 27.48
N GLY A 133 -1.97 -15.34 27.54
CA GLY A 133 -0.60 -15.62 27.04
C GLY A 133 -0.52 -15.49 25.52
N GLY A 134 0.34 -14.58 25.05
CA GLY A 134 0.32 -14.04 23.70
C GLY A 134 1.04 -14.87 22.63
N GLY A 135 0.46 -14.83 21.44
CA GLY A 135 1.11 -15.12 20.16
C GLY A 135 0.44 -14.27 19.09
N THR A 136 0.82 -12.99 18.96
CA THR A 136 0.41 -12.17 17.80
C THR A 136 1.48 -12.27 16.73
N ALA A 137 1.09 -12.63 15.51
CA ALA A 137 1.99 -12.61 14.37
C ALA A 137 2.64 -11.21 14.23
N GLU A 138 3.95 -11.17 13.97
CA GLU A 138 4.66 -9.91 13.79
C GLU A 138 4.22 -9.22 12.48
N PRO A 139 3.85 -7.93 12.52
CA PRO A 139 3.54 -7.16 11.32
C PRO A 139 4.77 -7.05 10.39
N PRO A 140 4.57 -7.02 9.06
CA PRO A 140 5.66 -6.82 8.11
C PRO A 140 6.31 -5.44 8.32
N VAL A 141 7.61 -5.35 8.01
CA VAL A 141 8.33 -4.07 7.93
C VAL A 141 8.12 -3.48 6.54
N THR A 142 7.73 -2.22 6.45
CA THR A 142 7.64 -1.48 5.19
C THR A 142 8.76 -0.45 5.13
N THR A 143 9.46 -0.44 4.00
CA THR A 143 10.45 0.60 3.72
C THR A 143 9.76 1.88 3.25
N TYR A 144 9.92 2.93 4.03
CA TYR A 144 9.61 4.31 3.67
C TYR A 144 10.94 5.02 3.37
N GLY A 145 11.05 5.71 2.25
CA GLY A 145 12.28 6.42 1.90
C GLY A 145 12.02 7.59 0.97
N ASN A 146 12.74 8.69 1.17
CA ASN A 146 12.59 9.91 0.38
C ASN A 146 13.38 9.87 -0.93
N ASP A 147 14.18 8.83 -1.13
CA ASP A 147 14.95 8.57 -2.35
C ASP A 147 14.67 7.13 -2.81
N ILE A 148 14.50 6.93 -4.12
CA ILE A 148 14.04 5.67 -4.68
C ILE A 148 15.13 4.59 -4.60
N ASP A 149 16.38 4.99 -4.79
CA ASP A 149 17.53 4.09 -4.74
C ASP A 149 17.64 3.54 -3.31
N SER A 150 17.49 4.40 -2.31
CA SER A 150 17.46 4.04 -0.89
C SER A 150 16.34 3.06 -0.53
N VAL A 151 15.16 3.17 -1.17
CA VAL A 151 14.04 2.25 -0.93
C VAL A 151 14.33 0.87 -1.51
N VAL A 152 14.77 0.81 -2.77
CA VAL A 152 15.20 -0.45 -3.42
C VAL A 152 16.33 -1.10 -2.61
N ASP A 153 17.23 -0.26 -2.08
CA ASP A 153 18.35 -0.72 -1.32
C ASP A 153 17.94 -1.41 -0.01
N ALA A 154 17.06 -0.79 0.77
CA ALA A 154 16.56 -1.39 2.01
C ALA A 154 15.71 -2.65 1.76
N ILE A 155 15.01 -2.72 0.61
CA ILE A 155 14.29 -3.94 0.18
C ILE A 155 15.26 -5.11 -0.01
N LEU A 156 16.40 -4.86 -0.67
CA LEU A 156 17.44 -5.86 -0.89
C LEU A 156 18.12 -6.28 0.42
N ASP A 157 18.40 -5.35 1.32
CA ASP A 157 18.96 -5.66 2.65
C ASP A 157 18.03 -6.57 3.46
N THR A 158 16.74 -6.24 3.51
CA THR A 158 15.74 -7.05 4.20
C THR A 158 15.72 -8.49 3.68
N HIS A 159 15.87 -8.67 2.36
CA HIS A 159 15.92 -10.00 1.77
C HIS A 159 17.22 -10.74 2.13
N GLN A 160 18.38 -10.08 2.08
CA GLN A 160 19.66 -10.68 2.46
C GLN A 160 19.67 -11.10 3.94
N SER A 161 19.13 -10.26 4.83
CA SER A 161 19.02 -10.57 6.26
C SER A 161 18.10 -11.75 6.54
N ARG A 162 17.05 -11.97 5.75
CA ARG A 162 16.16 -13.14 5.91
C ARG A 162 16.84 -14.44 5.47
N HIS A 163 17.55 -14.43 4.35
CA HIS A 163 18.13 -15.64 3.77
C HIS A 163 19.55 -15.95 4.27
N HIS A 164 20.23 -15.03 4.96
CA HIS A 164 21.58 -15.20 5.52
C HIS A 164 22.64 -15.68 4.50
N GLN A 165 22.39 -15.49 3.20
CA GLN A 165 23.24 -15.99 2.13
C GLN A 165 23.52 -14.88 1.10
N PRO A 166 24.80 -14.66 0.73
CA PRO A 166 25.14 -13.74 -0.35
C PRO A 166 24.69 -14.31 -1.70
N TRP A 167 24.49 -13.46 -2.70
CA TRP A 167 24.06 -13.85 -4.05
C TRP A 167 24.87 -15.02 -4.65
N ALA A 168 26.20 -15.02 -4.42
CA ALA A 168 27.11 -16.05 -4.90
C ALA A 168 26.80 -17.45 -4.33
N ALA A 169 26.21 -17.53 -3.13
CA ALA A 169 25.85 -18.77 -2.46
C ALA A 169 24.45 -19.28 -2.81
N LEU A 170 23.61 -18.46 -3.47
CA LEU A 170 22.26 -18.86 -3.86
C LEU A 170 22.28 -19.81 -5.05
N ASP A 171 21.48 -20.87 -5.00
CA ASP A 171 21.21 -21.74 -6.13
C ASP A 171 20.23 -21.07 -7.13
N ARG A 172 20.01 -21.70 -8.28
CA ARG A 172 19.16 -21.12 -9.34
C ARG A 172 17.70 -20.91 -8.89
N PRO A 173 17.02 -21.88 -8.24
CA PRO A 173 15.69 -21.66 -7.67
C PRO A 173 15.63 -20.46 -6.70
N GLN A 174 16.57 -20.35 -5.77
CA GLN A 174 16.62 -19.24 -4.81
C GLN A 174 16.83 -17.89 -5.48
N ARG A 175 17.66 -17.83 -6.54
CA ARG A 175 17.85 -16.61 -7.34
C ARG A 175 16.57 -16.19 -8.07
N LEU A 176 15.83 -17.15 -8.63
CA LEU A 176 14.54 -16.88 -9.27
C LEU A 176 13.51 -16.39 -8.25
N GLU A 177 13.49 -16.98 -7.05
CA GLU A 177 12.60 -16.57 -5.96
C GLU A 177 12.89 -15.14 -5.50
N LEU A 178 14.17 -14.77 -5.35
CA LEU A 178 14.56 -13.39 -5.05
C LEU A 178 14.04 -12.43 -6.12
N PHE A 179 14.25 -12.72 -7.40
CA PHE A 179 13.76 -11.87 -8.49
C PHE A 179 12.24 -11.79 -8.53
N ARG A 180 11.54 -12.90 -8.23
CA ARG A 180 10.08 -12.92 -8.09
C ARG A 180 9.61 -12.01 -6.96
N GLY A 181 10.19 -12.14 -5.77
CA GLY A 181 9.83 -11.31 -4.61
C GLY A 181 10.12 -9.81 -4.83
N LEU A 182 11.19 -9.47 -5.56
CA LEU A 182 11.46 -8.09 -5.96
C LEU A 182 10.42 -7.55 -6.95
N ASP A 183 10.01 -8.37 -7.94
CA ASP A 183 8.98 -8.00 -8.92
C ASP A 183 7.61 -7.83 -8.26
N GLU A 184 7.23 -8.73 -7.34
CA GLU A 184 5.99 -8.65 -6.55
C GLU A 184 5.91 -7.40 -5.67
N ARG A 185 7.06 -6.93 -5.16
CA ARG A 185 7.18 -5.66 -4.43
C ARG A 185 7.19 -4.43 -5.36
N GLY A 186 7.12 -4.64 -6.67
CA GLY A 186 7.09 -3.59 -7.68
C GLY A 186 8.44 -2.93 -7.96
N VAL A 187 9.56 -3.49 -7.49
CA VAL A 187 10.90 -2.91 -7.66
C VAL A 187 11.20 -2.67 -9.14
N PHE A 188 10.85 -3.61 -10.02
CA PHE A 188 11.11 -3.53 -11.46
C PHE A 188 10.10 -2.68 -12.25
N ALA A 189 9.09 -2.09 -11.60
CA ALA A 189 8.22 -1.08 -12.20
C ALA A 189 8.88 0.32 -12.19
N VAL A 190 9.91 0.51 -11.36
CA VAL A 190 10.66 1.77 -11.25
C VAL A 190 11.73 1.86 -12.33
N ARG A 191 11.98 3.07 -12.85
CA ARG A 191 13.01 3.30 -13.87
C ARG A 191 14.41 3.05 -13.30
N ARG A 192 15.25 2.35 -14.06
CA ARG A 192 16.66 2.01 -13.73
C ARG A 192 16.86 1.05 -12.55
N SER A 193 15.80 0.48 -11.99
CA SER A 193 15.93 -0.44 -10.85
C SER A 193 16.62 -1.76 -11.21
N VAL A 194 16.49 -2.22 -12.47
CA VAL A 194 17.20 -3.42 -12.96
C VAL A 194 18.71 -3.22 -12.90
N GLU A 195 19.21 -2.05 -13.32
CA GLU A 195 20.62 -1.69 -13.26
C GLU A 195 21.13 -1.62 -11.82
N GLN A 196 20.35 -1.02 -10.92
CA GLN A 196 20.68 -0.93 -9.51
C GLN A 196 20.77 -2.31 -8.85
N VAL A 197 19.75 -3.15 -9.06
CA VAL A 197 19.72 -4.54 -8.56
C VAL A 197 20.90 -5.34 -9.13
N ALA A 198 21.21 -5.21 -10.42
CA ALA A 198 22.34 -5.89 -11.04
C ALA A 198 23.68 -5.50 -10.40
N SER A 199 23.90 -4.19 -10.21
CA SER A 199 25.09 -3.66 -9.57
C SER A 199 25.26 -4.18 -8.15
N ARG A 200 24.17 -4.18 -7.36
CA ARG A 200 24.21 -4.59 -5.96
C ARG A 200 24.39 -6.09 -5.76
N LEU A 201 23.83 -6.90 -6.66
CA LEU A 201 24.03 -8.35 -6.66
C LEU A 201 25.37 -8.78 -7.29
N GLY A 202 26.13 -7.85 -7.87
CA GLY A 202 27.40 -8.13 -8.53
C GLY A 202 27.24 -8.94 -9.83
N ILE A 203 26.14 -8.76 -10.56
CA ILE A 203 25.84 -9.47 -11.81
C ILE A 203 25.73 -8.53 -13.00
N SER A 204 25.84 -9.09 -14.20
CA SER A 204 25.63 -8.31 -15.43
C SER A 204 24.15 -7.89 -15.57
N ARG A 205 23.92 -6.76 -16.25
CA ARG A 205 22.55 -6.32 -16.61
C ARG A 205 21.81 -7.41 -17.40
N ALA A 206 22.48 -8.06 -18.34
CA ALA A 206 21.90 -9.15 -19.13
C ALA A 206 21.44 -10.32 -18.23
N SER A 207 22.21 -10.66 -17.19
CA SER A 207 21.83 -11.68 -16.22
C SER A 207 20.61 -11.26 -15.41
N ALA A 208 20.54 -10.00 -14.95
CA ALA A 208 19.37 -9.49 -14.23
C ALA A 208 18.09 -9.53 -15.07
N TYR A 209 18.15 -9.07 -16.33
CA TYR A 209 17.01 -9.19 -17.26
C TYR A 209 16.61 -10.64 -17.52
N THR A 210 17.58 -11.55 -17.60
CA THR A 210 17.32 -13.00 -17.76
C THR A 210 16.55 -13.56 -16.55
N TYR A 211 17.01 -13.31 -15.33
CA TYR A 211 16.31 -13.79 -14.12
C TYR A 211 14.92 -13.18 -13.98
N LEU A 212 14.76 -11.88 -14.27
CA LEU A 212 13.47 -11.20 -14.28
C LEU A 212 12.49 -11.80 -15.31
N SER A 213 12.96 -12.10 -16.51
CA SER A 213 12.11 -12.73 -17.54
C SER A 213 11.68 -14.14 -17.13
N GLN A 214 12.58 -14.91 -16.51
CA GLN A 214 12.30 -16.27 -16.05
C GLN A 214 11.37 -16.28 -14.83
N SER A 215 11.50 -15.32 -13.90
CA SER A 215 10.61 -15.22 -12.74
C SER A 215 9.17 -14.91 -13.16
N ARG A 216 8.98 -14.06 -14.18
CA ARG A 216 7.66 -13.74 -14.74
C ARG A 216 7.04 -14.91 -15.50
N ALA A 217 7.84 -15.68 -16.23
CA ALA A 217 7.37 -16.86 -16.97
C ALA A 217 6.97 -18.04 -16.05
N THR A 218 7.36 -18.01 -14.77
CA THR A 218 7.12 -19.07 -13.79
C THR A 218 6.07 -18.67 -12.73
N GLY A 219 5.48 -17.46 -12.83
CA GLY A 219 4.45 -16.99 -11.89
C GLY A 219 3.07 -17.63 -12.15
N PRO A 220 2.18 -17.69 -11.15
CA PRO A 220 0.82 -18.18 -11.37
C PRO A 220 0.07 -17.22 -12.31
N GLU A 221 -0.75 -17.78 -13.20
CA GLU A 221 -1.66 -17.07 -14.10
C GLU A 221 -2.40 -15.90 -13.39
N PRO A 222 -2.58 -14.74 -14.05
CA PRO A 222 -3.25 -13.59 -13.45
C PRO A 222 -4.72 -13.91 -13.18
N GLY A 223 -5.08 -14.13 -11.91
CA GLY A 223 -6.49 -14.32 -11.51
C GLY A 223 -6.76 -15.13 -10.23
N SER A 224 -5.76 -15.65 -9.52
CA SER A 224 -6.02 -16.40 -8.29
C SER A 224 -5.95 -15.50 -7.03
N PRO A 225 -6.97 -15.49 -6.15
CA PRO A 225 -6.97 -14.64 -4.97
C PRO A 225 -5.90 -15.10 -3.97
N ALA A 226 -5.17 -14.15 -3.38
CA ALA A 226 -4.14 -14.42 -2.38
C ALA A 226 -4.75 -15.09 -1.11
N PRO A 227 -4.12 -16.12 -0.54
CA PRO A 227 -4.59 -16.73 0.69
C PRO A 227 -4.29 -15.77 1.86
N GLY A 228 -5.34 -15.28 2.53
CA GLY A 228 -5.20 -14.57 3.82
C GLY A 228 -5.80 -13.17 3.94
N SER A 229 -6.56 -12.67 2.96
CA SER A 229 -7.40 -11.49 3.21
C SER A 229 -8.66 -11.90 3.98
N PRO A 230 -8.97 -11.31 5.15
CA PRO A 230 -10.29 -11.46 5.73
C PRO A 230 -11.30 -10.88 4.73
N ALA A 231 -12.37 -11.63 4.46
CA ALA A 231 -13.43 -11.18 3.57
C ALA A 231 -13.92 -9.80 4.02
N PRO A 232 -14.21 -8.86 3.09
CA PRO A 232 -14.81 -7.60 3.46
C PRO A 232 -16.13 -7.91 4.19
N ALA A 233 -16.27 -7.37 5.40
CA ALA A 233 -17.51 -7.46 6.16
C ALA A 233 -18.62 -6.93 5.25
N THR A 234 -19.54 -7.83 4.88
CA THR A 234 -20.73 -7.49 4.12
C THR A 234 -21.45 -6.39 4.88
N ALA A 235 -21.65 -5.25 4.23
CA ALA A 235 -22.53 -4.20 4.73
C ALA A 235 -23.91 -4.85 4.97
N ALA A 236 -24.28 -5.00 6.24
CA ALA A 236 -25.62 -5.40 6.61
C ALA A 236 -26.57 -4.36 6.03
N SER A 237 -27.36 -4.78 5.04
CA SER A 237 -28.51 -4.05 4.55
C SER A 237 -29.45 -3.78 5.72
N ASN A 238 -29.64 -2.49 6.01
CA ASN A 238 -30.56 -2.02 7.03
C ASN A 238 -32.00 -2.17 6.50
N PRO A 239 -32.88 -3.02 7.07
CA PRO A 239 -34.26 -3.12 6.62
C PRO A 239 -35.14 -2.32 7.60
N ALA A 240 -35.24 -1.02 7.38
CA ALA A 240 -36.22 -0.20 8.10
C ALA A 240 -36.65 1.01 7.27
N ALA A 241 -37.45 0.75 6.23
CA ALA A 241 -38.33 1.74 5.62
C ALA A 241 -39.54 1.02 5.03
N ALA A 242 -40.46 0.61 5.91
CA ALA A 242 -41.81 0.22 5.50
C ALA A 242 -42.70 1.46 5.61
N THR A 243 -43.05 2.04 4.47
CA THR A 243 -44.13 3.03 4.33
C THR A 243 -45.47 2.29 4.37
N PRO A 244 -46.50 2.74 5.10
CA PRO A 244 -47.76 2.03 5.17
C PRO A 244 -48.59 2.27 3.90
N ALA A 245 -49.05 1.18 3.29
CA ALA A 245 -50.08 1.21 2.27
C ALA A 245 -51.45 1.45 2.93
N THR A 246 -52.15 2.46 2.46
CA THR A 246 -53.55 2.74 2.76
C THR A 246 -54.44 1.65 2.19
N ASP A 247 -55.14 0.93 3.06
CA ASP A 247 -56.26 0.06 2.67
C ASP A 247 -57.56 0.87 2.75
N ARG A 248 -58.21 1.06 1.60
CA ARG A 248 -59.60 1.50 1.48
C ARG A 248 -60.38 0.30 1.00
N THR A 249 -61.08 -0.36 1.92
CA THR A 249 -62.20 -1.24 1.58
C THR A 249 -63.48 -0.43 1.60
N ASP A 250 -64.13 -0.40 0.43
CA ASP A 250 -65.47 0.11 0.19
C ASP A 250 -66.38 -1.14 0.08
N GLU A 251 -67.15 -1.44 1.13
CA GLU A 251 -68.30 -2.35 1.05
C GLU A 251 -69.56 -1.53 1.36
N GLY A 252 -70.39 -1.38 0.33
CA GLY A 252 -71.66 -0.68 0.40
C GLY A 252 -72.82 -1.58 0.87
N VAL A 253 -73.54 -1.04 1.87
CA VAL A 253 -75.01 -0.78 1.87
C VAL A 253 -76.01 -1.96 2.02
N GLN A 254 -76.58 -2.03 3.24
CA GLN A 254 -78.01 -2.18 3.64
C GLN A 254 -78.78 -3.50 3.40
N PRO A 255 -79.93 -3.74 4.10
CA PRO A 255 -80.81 -2.83 4.86
C PRO A 255 -80.80 -2.93 6.39
#